data_AF-A0A5J4PRF8-F1
#
_entry.id   AF-A0A5J4PRF8-F1
#
_cell.length_a   1.000
_cell.length_b   1.000
_cell.length_c   1.000
_cell.angle_alpha   90.00
_cell.angle_beta   90.00
_cell.angle_gamma   90.00
#
_symmetry.space_group_name_H-M   'P 1'
#
loop_
_entity.id
_entity.type
_entity.pdbx_description
1 polymer ?
#
loop_
_entity_poly.entity_id
_entity_poly.type
_entity_poly.pdbx_seq_one_letter_code
_entity_poly.pdbx_strand_id
1 'polypeptide(L)' 'ERRHGEMKSVIQKALVKLNGAPFKAFAAKREAWAVNTEYIYPGPIQYFGPSEVCDQPTKTLQLEQNK' A
#
# COMPACT_ATOMS: atom_id res chain seq x y z
N GLU A 1 17.03 18.66 -4.48
CA GLU A 1 15.67 19.15 -4.88
C GLU A 1 15.67 20.66 -4.70
N ARG A 2 15.02 21.42 -5.60
CA ARG A 2 14.93 22.88 -5.42
C ARG A 2 13.89 23.20 -4.35
N ARG A 3 14.28 23.92 -3.29
CA ARG A 3 13.43 24.29 -2.17
C ARG A 3 13.56 25.79 -1.95
N HIS A 4 12.43 26.51 -1.94
CA HIS A 4 12.39 27.96 -1.79
C HIS A 4 13.35 28.69 -2.75
N GLY A 5 13.44 28.22 -4.01
CA GLY A 5 14.28 28.86 -5.02
C GLY A 5 15.75 28.39 -5.05
N GLU A 6 16.21 27.55 -4.13
CA GLU A 6 17.61 27.11 -4.06
C GLU A 6 17.77 25.60 -4.16
N MET A 7 18.89 25.14 -4.72
CA MET A 7 19.22 23.71 -4.75
C MET A 7 19.69 23.27 -3.36
N LYS A 8 18.90 22.41 -2.71
CA LYS A 8 19.23 21.83 -1.40
C LYS A 8 19.48 20.32 -1.54
N SER A 9 20.45 19.82 -0.80
CA SER A 9 20.63 18.38 -0.59
C SER A 9 19.43 17.86 0.20
N VAL A 10 18.78 16.82 -0.32
CA VAL A 10 17.60 16.23 0.31
C VAL A 10 17.60 14.72 0.12
N ILE A 11 16.88 14.02 1.00
CA ILE A 11 16.52 12.61 0.79
C ILE A 11 15.41 12.56 -0.27
N GLN A 12 15.59 11.70 -1.27
CA GLN A 12 14.60 11.52 -2.33
C GLN A 12 13.34 10.84 -1.80
N LYS A 13 12.16 11.36 -2.14
CA LYS A 13 10.88 10.73 -1.83
C LYS A 13 10.76 9.38 -2.55
N ALA A 14 10.49 8.33 -1.80
CA ALA A 14 10.11 7.03 -2.37
C ALA A 14 8.66 7.11 -2.85
N LEU A 15 8.47 7.04 -4.17
CA LEU A 15 7.15 7.04 -4.81
C LEU A 15 6.70 5.60 -5.12
N VAL A 16 5.44 5.44 -5.50
CA VAL A 16 4.91 4.15 -5.96
C VAL A 16 5.68 3.67 -7.18
N LYS A 17 6.18 2.43 -7.12
CA LYS A 17 6.78 1.76 -8.27
C LYS A 17 5.67 1.15 -9.11
N LEU A 18 5.40 1.73 -10.28
CA LEU A 18 4.34 1.24 -11.19
C LEU A 18 4.58 -0.19 -11.70
N ASN A 19 5.83 -0.65 -11.72
CA ASN A 19 6.18 -2.04 -12.05
C ASN A 19 6.26 -2.96 -10.82
N GLY A 20 6.04 -2.43 -9.61
CA GLY A 20 6.07 -3.16 -8.34
C GLY A 20 4.82 -3.99 -8.09
N ALA A 21 4.96 -5.03 -7.26
CA ALA A 21 3.88 -5.97 -6.95
C ALA A 21 2.61 -5.30 -6.40
N PRO A 22 2.67 -4.31 -5.48
CA PRO A 22 1.46 -3.65 -4.99
C PRO A 22 0.63 -2.98 -6.09
N PHE A 23 1.28 -2.22 -6.98
CA PHE A 23 0.57 -1.54 -8.07
C PHE A 23 0.05 -2.53 -9.10
N LYS A 24 0.80 -3.58 -9.42
CA LYS A 24 0.34 -4.64 -10.34
C LYS A 24 -0.88 -5.38 -9.80
N ALA A 25 -0.92 -5.67 -8.49
CA ALA A 25 -2.09 -6.29 -7.86
C ALA A 25 -3.34 -5.42 -7.97
N PHE A 26 -3.20 -4.11 -7.74
CA PHE A 26 -4.27 -3.14 -7.99
C PHE A 26 -4.70 -3.11 -9.47
N ALA A 27 -3.74 -2.97 -10.39
CA ALA A 27 -4.01 -2.88 -11.83
C ALA A 27 -4.74 -4.13 -12.37
N ALA A 28 -4.43 -5.32 -11.84
CA ALA A 28 -5.08 -6.57 -12.23
C ALA A 28 -6.53 -6.70 -11.76
N LYS A 29 -6.98 -5.89 -10.79
CA LYS A 29 -8.33 -6.00 -10.19
C LYS A 29 -9.22 -4.78 -10.42
N ARG A 30 -8.63 -3.61 -10.66
CA ARG A 30 -9.36 -2.33 -10.73
C ARG A 30 -10.54 -2.31 -11.72
N GLU A 31 -10.46 -3.04 -12.84
CA GLU A 31 -11.54 -3.09 -13.84
C GLU A 31 -12.77 -3.84 -13.30
N ALA A 32 -12.55 -4.97 -12.62
CA ALA A 32 -13.63 -5.72 -11.97
C ALA A 32 -14.26 -4.91 -10.82
N TRP A 33 -13.42 -4.30 -9.98
CA TRP A 33 -13.90 -3.46 -8.86
C TRP A 33 -14.66 -2.21 -9.31
N ALA A 34 -14.41 -1.72 -10.53
CA ALA A 34 -15.13 -0.56 -11.06
C ALA A 34 -16.58 -0.87 -11.42
N VAL A 35 -16.90 -2.13 -11.75
CA VAL A 35 -18.23 -2.53 -12.25
C VAL A 35 -18.99 -3.44 -11.27
N ASN A 36 -18.30 -4.12 -10.37
CA ASN A 36 -18.88 -5.07 -9.42
C ASN A 36 -18.91 -4.53 -7.99
N THR A 37 -19.80 -5.08 -7.16
CA THR A 37 -19.85 -4.83 -5.71
C THR A 37 -18.86 -5.73 -4.97
N GLU A 38 -17.57 -5.41 -5.06
CA GLU A 38 -16.47 -6.15 -4.40
C GLU A 38 -15.83 -5.36 -3.24
N TYR A 39 -16.66 -4.73 -2.40
CA TYR A 39 -16.17 -3.94 -1.27
C TYR A 39 -15.63 -4.83 -0.14
N ILE A 40 -14.55 -4.36 0.49
CA ILE A 40 -14.00 -4.95 1.71
C ILE A 40 -14.21 -3.97 2.86
N TYR A 41 -14.81 -4.45 3.94
CA TYR A 41 -15.09 -3.67 5.15
C TYR A 41 -14.11 -4.08 6.26
N PRO A 42 -12.91 -3.48 6.33
CA PRO A 42 -11.97 -3.81 7.39
C PRO A 42 -12.55 -3.43 8.75
N GLY A 43 -12.33 -4.29 9.74
CA GLY A 43 -12.67 -4.00 11.12
C GLY A 43 -11.77 -2.92 11.75
N PRO A 44 -12.09 -2.46 12.97
CA PRO A 44 -11.21 -1.57 13.72
C PRO A 44 -9.88 -2.27 14.06
N ILE A 45 -8.83 -1.48 14.28
CA ILE A 45 -7.53 -1.98 14.76
C ILE A 45 -7.74 -2.69 16.10
N GLN A 46 -7.27 -3.94 16.20
CA GLN A 46 -7.37 -4.75 17.40
C GLN A 46 -6.04 -4.75 18.15
N TYR A 47 -6.07 -4.43 19.44
CA TYR A 47 -4.89 -4.47 20.32
C TYR A 47 -4.86 -5.72 21.22
N PHE A 48 -5.95 -6.50 21.23
CA PHE A 48 -6.10 -7.70 22.04
C PHE A 48 -6.78 -8.80 21.22
N GLY A 49 -6.43 -10.05 21.47
CA GLY A 49 -6.97 -11.21 20.76
C GLY A 49 -5.90 -11.97 19.97
N PRO A 50 -6.30 -12.77 18.96
CA PRO A 50 -5.37 -13.58 18.16
C PRO A 50 -4.36 -12.73 17.40
N SER A 51 -3.08 -13.13 17.41
CA SER A 51 -2.00 -12.47 16.66
C SER A 51 -2.27 -12.38 15.16
N GLU A 52 -3.00 -13.35 14.59
CA GLU A 52 -3.42 -13.31 13.19
C GLU A 52 -4.31 -12.12 12.82
N VAL A 53 -4.91 -11.44 13.82
CA VAL A 53 -5.68 -10.21 13.64
C VAL A 53 -4.88 -8.99 14.12
N CYS A 54 -4.30 -9.06 15.32
CA CYS A 54 -3.60 -7.94 15.94
C CYS A 54 -2.31 -7.54 15.23
N ASP A 55 -1.59 -8.52 14.68
CA ASP A 55 -0.25 -8.33 14.11
C ASP A 55 -0.26 -8.27 12.57
N GLN A 56 -1.42 -8.04 11.94
CA GLN A 56 -1.56 -7.96 10.48
C GLN A 56 -0.76 -6.78 9.89
N PRO A 57 0.22 -7.04 9.01
CA PRO A 57 0.91 -5.97 8.30
C PRO A 57 0.07 -5.42 7.14
N THR A 58 0.53 -4.32 6.55
CA THR A 58 -0.14 -3.74 5.37
C THR A 58 -0.06 -4.68 4.16
N LYS A 59 -1.06 -4.60 3.27
CA LYS A 59 -1.06 -5.33 2.00
C LYS A 59 0.14 -4.96 1.12
N THR A 60 0.59 -3.70 1.17
CA THR A 60 1.80 -3.26 0.47
C THR A 60 3.02 -4.05 0.93
N LEU A 61 3.26 -4.17 2.24
CA LEU A 61 4.41 -4.91 2.76
C LEU A 61 4.33 -6.41 2.44
N GLN A 62 3.14 -7.01 2.56
CA GLN A 62 2.92 -8.42 2.19
C GLN A 62 3.30 -8.68 0.73
N LEU A 63 2.81 -7.84 -0.20
CA LEU A 63 3.06 -7.97 -1.64
C LEU A 63 4.52 -7.66 -2.02
N GLU A 64 5.20 -6.76 -1.31
CA GLU A 64 6.61 -6.46 -1.57
C GLU A 64 7.56 -7.55 -1.08
N GLN A 65 7.20 -8.27 -0.01
CA GLN A 65 8.05 -9.26 0.64
C GLN A 65 7.77 -10.71 0.20
N ASN A 66 6.84 -10.94 -0.75
CA ASN A 66 6.39 -12.27 -1.18
C ASN A 66 6.06 -13.21 0.00
N LYS A 67 5.41 -12.67 1.03
CA LYS A 67 4.86 -13.44 2.15
C LYS A 67 3.37 -13.71 1.93
#